data_AF-A0A7D9K941-F1
#
_entry.id   AF-A0A7D9K941-F1
#
_cell.length_a   1.000
_cell.length_b   1.000
_cell.length_c   1.000
_cell.angle_alpha   90.00
_cell.angle_beta   90.00
_cell.angle_gamma   90.00
#
_symmetry.space_group_name_H-M   'P 1'
#
loop_
_entity.id
_entity.type
_entity.pdbx_description
1 polymer ?
#
loop_
_entity_poly.entity_id
_entity_poly.type
_entity_poly.pdbx_seq_one_letter_code
_entity_poly.pdbx_strand_id
1 'polypeptide(L)'
;MAVLLSICALIFMISKIPQGECSIKQAFFLINEQKYLANHAIETKQAESELQCSMHCVGVGSCASVNYKTSGIGKGLCELNNKTLQEISDLDESMQNPEFNNLYIIKK
;
A
#
# COMPACT_ATOMS: atom_id res chain seq x y z
N MET A 1 -41.42 -31.71 9.55
CA MET A 1 -40.85 -31.96 8.20
C MET A 1 -40.38 -30.68 7.51
N ALA A 2 -41.22 -29.65 7.35
CA ALA A 2 -40.83 -28.38 6.71
C ALA A 2 -39.68 -27.63 7.42
N VAL A 3 -39.66 -27.67 8.76
CA VAL A 3 -38.62 -27.02 9.57
C VAL A 3 -37.24 -27.65 9.35
N LEU A 4 -37.16 -28.98 9.26
CA LEU A 4 -35.91 -29.69 8.97
C LEU A 4 -35.37 -29.34 7.58
N LEU A 5 -36.25 -29.30 6.57
CA LEU A 5 -35.90 -28.92 5.20
C LEU A 5 -35.36 -27.48 5.11
N SER A 6 -35.98 -26.56 5.85
CA SER A 6 -35.53 -25.16 5.93
C SER A 6 -34.14 -25.04 6.57
N ILE A 7 -33.85 -25.83 7.61
CA ILE A 7 -32.54 -25.84 8.28
C ILE A 7 -31.46 -26.41 7.34
N CYS A 8 -31.75 -27.50 6.63
CA CYS A 8 -30.83 -28.08 5.65
C CYS A 8 -30.48 -27.09 4.53
N ALA A 9 -31.46 -26.32 4.03
CA ALA A 9 -31.23 -25.31 2.99
C ALA A 9 -30.28 -24.19 3.45
N LEU A 10 -30.41 -23.72 4.70
CA LEU A 10 -29.52 -22.70 5.26
C LEU A 10 -28.06 -23.18 5.39
N ILE A 11 -27.85 -24.44 5.81
CA ILE A 11 -26.51 -25.04 5.93
C ILE A 11 -25.84 -25.16 4.54
N PHE A 12 -26.60 -25.55 3.51
CA PHE A 12 -26.09 -25.62 2.14
C PHE A 12 -25.62 -24.25 1.62
N MET A 13 -26.32 -23.17 1.95
CA MET A 13 -25.92 -21.81 1.53
C MET A 13 -24.62 -21.34 2.19
N ILE A 14 -24.37 -21.69 3.46
CA ILE A 14 -23.14 -21.33 4.17
C ILE A 14 -21.92 -22.06 3.59
N SER A 15 -22.10 -23.30 3.12
CA SER A 15 -21.02 -24.11 2.51
C SER A 15 -20.54 -23.60 1.14
N LYS A 16 -21.25 -22.63 0.54
CA LYS A 16 -20.92 -22.02 -0.76
C LYS A 16 -20.15 -20.72 -0.65
N ILE A 17 -19.85 -20.25 0.57
CA ILE A 17 -18.98 -19.08 0.73
C ILE A 17 -17.58 -19.51 0.28
N PRO A 18 -17.02 -18.94 -0.79
CA PRO A 18 -15.66 -19.22 -1.17
C PRO A 18 -14.76 -18.81 -0.01
N GLN A 19 -14.00 -19.76 0.53
CA GLN A 19 -12.88 -19.47 1.41
C GLN A 19 -11.82 -18.74 0.56
N GLY A 20 -11.96 -17.43 0.44
CA GLY A 20 -10.86 -16.60 -0.03
C GLY A 20 -9.74 -16.75 0.98
N GLU A 21 -8.59 -17.29 0.56
CA GLU A 21 -7.40 -17.32 1.39
C GLU A 21 -7.00 -15.87 1.70
N CYS A 22 -7.29 -15.41 2.92
CA CYS A 22 -6.81 -14.13 3.40
C CYS A 22 -5.32 -14.27 3.70
N SER A 23 -4.47 -14.11 2.68
CA SER A 23 -3.03 -14.08 2.88
C SER A 23 -2.64 -12.75 3.55
N ILE A 24 -2.27 -12.81 4.83
CA ILE A 24 -1.74 -11.66 5.55
C ILE A 24 -0.38 -11.31 4.95
N LYS A 25 -0.30 -10.21 4.21
CA LYS A 25 0.97 -9.62 3.78
C LYS A 25 1.50 -8.71 4.89
N GLN A 26 2.75 -8.92 5.29
CA GLN A 26 3.45 -8.07 6.23
C GLN A 26 4.66 -7.44 5.53
N ALA A 27 4.89 -6.17 5.80
CA ALA A 27 6.03 -5.43 5.31
C ALA A 27 6.51 -4.48 6.40
N PHE A 28 7.83 -4.30 6.48
CA PHE A 28 8.45 -3.27 7.31
C PHE A 28 8.89 -2.14 6.40
N PHE A 29 8.66 -0.91 6.83
CA PHE A 29 9.03 0.28 6.07
C PHE A 29 10.06 1.08 6.84
N LEU A 30 11.06 1.61 6.13
CA LEU A 30 11.94 2.66 6.62
C LEU A 30 11.47 4.00 6.06
N ILE A 31 11.49 5.02 6.91
CA ILE A 31 11.06 6.38 6.58
C ILE A 31 12.30 7.24 6.31
N ASN A 32 12.35 7.83 5.13
CA ASN A 32 13.28 8.89 4.78
C ASN A 32 12.50 10.21 4.79
N GLU A 33 12.65 10.98 5.86
CA GLU A 33 11.98 12.27 5.98
C GLU A 33 12.48 13.27 4.95
N GLN A 34 11.59 14.13 4.47
CA GLN A 34 11.90 15.23 3.54
C GLN A 34 12.58 14.75 2.25
N LYS A 35 12.32 13.50 1.86
CA LYS A 35 12.82 12.88 0.64
C LYS A 35 11.68 12.55 -0.31
N TYR A 36 11.97 12.65 -1.59
CA TYR A 36 11.03 12.42 -2.67
C TYR A 36 11.71 11.63 -3.81
N LEU A 37 11.03 10.61 -4.30
CA LEU A 37 11.45 9.81 -5.45
C LEU A 37 10.64 10.21 -6.69
N ALA A 38 11.24 10.94 -7.63
CA ALA A 38 10.57 11.35 -8.85
C ALA A 38 10.52 10.23 -9.89
N ASN A 39 9.60 10.31 -10.85
CA ASN A 39 9.55 9.51 -12.09
C ASN A 39 9.34 7.99 -11.96
N HIS A 40 9.18 7.46 -10.74
CA HIS A 40 8.93 6.03 -10.49
C HIS A 40 7.51 5.73 -10.00
N ALA A 41 6.66 6.76 -9.93
CA ALA A 41 5.27 6.62 -9.51
C ALA A 41 4.48 5.78 -10.52
N ILE A 42 3.97 4.65 -10.07
CA ILE A 42 3.12 3.73 -10.84
C ILE A 42 1.63 3.97 -10.60
N GLU A 43 1.27 4.51 -9.44
CA GLU A 43 -0.11 4.80 -9.07
C GLU A 43 -0.17 5.90 -8.01
N THR A 44 -1.23 6.70 -8.01
CA THR A 44 -1.48 7.73 -7.00
C THR A 44 -2.79 7.46 -6.25
N LYS A 45 -2.77 7.68 -4.94
CA LYS A 45 -3.88 7.50 -4.02
C LYS A 45 -4.00 8.70 -3.09
N GLN A 46 -5.15 8.82 -2.44
CA GLN A 46 -5.28 9.65 -1.24
C GLN A 46 -5.14 8.77 0.00
N ALA A 47 -4.40 9.25 0.98
CA ALA A 47 -4.20 8.60 2.27
C ALA A 47 -4.19 9.66 3.39
N GLU A 48 -4.75 9.30 4.53
CA GLU A 48 -4.78 10.15 5.73
C GLU A 48 -3.48 10.06 6.54
N SER A 49 -2.65 9.05 6.27
CA SER A 49 -1.39 8.80 6.98
C SER A 49 -0.37 8.05 6.12
N GLU A 50 0.90 8.13 6.53
CA GLU A 50 2.01 7.34 5.99
C GLU A 50 1.74 5.83 6.10
N LEU A 51 1.11 5.40 7.20
CA LEU A 51 0.73 4.00 7.41
C LEU A 51 -0.29 3.54 6.36
N GLN A 52 -1.35 4.32 6.14
CA GLN A 52 -2.36 3.98 5.13
C GLN A 52 -1.75 3.99 3.71
N CYS A 53 -0.88 4.95 3.41
CA CYS A 53 -0.14 4.99 2.16
C CYS A 53 0.73 3.72 1.96
N SER A 54 1.43 3.30 3.01
CA SER A 54 2.22 2.05 3.01
C SER A 54 1.35 0.81 2.82
N MET A 55 0.16 0.77 3.42
CA MET A 55 -0.79 -0.33 3.20
C MET A 55 -1.26 -0.43 1.75
N HIS A 56 -1.47 0.70 1.07
CA HIS A 56 -1.76 0.70 -0.36
C HIS A 56 -0.62 0.04 -1.16
N CYS A 57 0.64 0.32 -0.80
CA CYS A 57 1.81 -0.28 -1.43
C CYS A 57 1.86 -1.79 -1.28
N VAL A 58 1.59 -2.32 -0.08
CA VAL A 58 1.55 -3.77 0.17
C VAL A 58 0.50 -4.49 -0.70
N GLY A 59 -0.57 -3.79 -1.06
CA GLY A 59 -1.60 -4.29 -1.97
C GLY A 59 -1.14 -4.43 -3.43
N VAL A 60 -0.12 -3.69 -3.84
CA VAL A 60 0.36 -3.62 -5.23
C VAL A 60 1.68 -4.36 -5.36
N GLY A 61 1.69 -5.48 -6.10
CA GLY A 61 2.85 -6.40 -6.16
C GLY A 61 4.15 -5.79 -6.70
N SER A 62 4.05 -4.73 -7.52
CA SER A 62 5.21 -4.01 -8.06
C SER A 62 5.64 -2.81 -7.21
N CYS A 63 4.94 -2.50 -6.11
CA CYS A 63 5.28 -1.35 -5.28
C CYS A 63 6.46 -1.68 -4.35
N ALA A 64 7.47 -0.83 -4.38
CA ALA A 64 8.70 -0.96 -3.60
C ALA A 64 8.89 0.19 -2.59
N SER A 65 8.32 1.37 -2.88
CA SER A 65 8.30 2.51 -1.96
C SER A 65 7.09 3.40 -2.20
N VAL A 66 6.89 4.40 -1.35
CA VAL A 66 5.87 5.44 -1.51
C VAL A 66 6.45 6.82 -1.26
N ASN A 67 5.92 7.85 -1.94
CA ASN A 67 6.06 9.24 -1.54
C ASN A 67 4.74 9.68 -0.88
N TYR A 68 4.78 10.02 0.40
CA TYR A 68 3.63 10.55 1.10
C TYR A 68 3.76 12.05 1.30
N LYS A 69 2.79 12.82 0.81
CA LYS A 69 2.74 14.28 0.95
C LYS A 69 2.23 14.66 2.33
N THR A 70 3.14 15.12 3.18
CA THR A 70 2.88 15.43 4.60
C THR A 70 2.29 16.83 4.82
N SER A 71 2.51 17.76 3.89
CA SER A 71 2.09 19.17 4.02
C SER A 71 1.82 19.85 2.68
N GLY A 72 1.38 21.10 2.71
CA GLY A 72 1.12 21.91 1.52
C GLY A 72 -0.18 21.54 0.78
N ILE A 73 -0.32 22.09 -0.43
CA ILE A 73 -1.46 21.80 -1.31
C ILE A 73 -1.39 20.34 -1.78
N GLY A 74 -2.49 19.61 -1.61
CA GLY A 74 -2.54 18.19 -1.94
C GLY A 74 -1.97 17.28 -0.85
N LYS A 75 -1.82 17.77 0.40
CA LYS A 75 -1.53 16.92 1.57
C LYS A 75 -2.41 15.66 1.56
N GLY A 76 -1.81 14.52 1.88
CA GLY A 76 -2.44 13.21 1.82
C GLY A 76 -2.22 12.49 0.49
N LEU A 77 -1.71 13.17 -0.54
CA LEU A 77 -1.30 12.52 -1.78
C LEU A 77 -0.24 11.45 -1.48
N CYS A 78 -0.53 10.24 -1.93
CA CYS A 78 0.31 9.06 -1.79
C CYS A 78 0.68 8.57 -3.19
N GLU A 79 1.95 8.62 -3.53
CA GLU A 79 2.47 8.08 -4.78
C GLU A 79 3.12 6.72 -4.50
N LEU A 80 2.65 5.68 -5.17
CA LEU A 80 3.17 4.32 -5.10
C LEU A 80 4.27 4.19 -6.15
N ASN A 81 5.47 3.78 -5.75
CA ASN A 81 6.64 3.72 -6.62
C ASN A 81 7.11 2.29 -6.85
N ASN A 82 7.60 1.98 -8.05
CA ASN A 82 8.17 0.67 -8.38
C ASN A 82 9.67 0.52 -8.05
N LYS A 83 10.29 1.56 -7.50
CA LYS A 83 11.69 1.58 -7.07
C LYS A 83 11.84 2.12 -5.66
N THR A 84 13.04 1.97 -5.09
CA THR A 84 13.45 2.60 -3.84
C THR A 84 14.56 3.62 -4.08
N LEU A 85 14.77 4.56 -3.13
CA LEU A 85 15.89 5.51 -3.19
C LEU A 85 17.29 4.85 -3.21
N GLN A 86 17.39 3.58 -2.80
CA GLN A 86 18.66 2.84 -2.80
C GLN A 86 18.98 2.22 -4.17
N GLU A 87 17.96 2.01 -5.00
CA GLU A 87 18.09 1.36 -6.31
C GLU A 87 18.40 2.34 -7.46
N ILE A 88 18.41 3.64 -7.18
CA ILE A 88 18.71 4.70 -8.14
C ILE A 88 20.10 5.27 -7.88
N SER A 89 20.92 5.33 -8.94
CA SER A 89 22.30 5.81 -8.90
C SER A 89 22.42 7.33 -8.97
N ASP A 90 21.33 8.02 -9.32
CA ASP A 90 21.41 9.40 -9.78
C ASP A 90 20.73 10.34 -8.78
N LEU A 91 21.51 11.32 -8.31
CA LEU A 91 21.09 12.38 -7.39
C LEU A 91 19.90 13.21 -7.92
N ASP A 92 19.60 13.13 -9.22
CA ASP A 92 18.50 13.87 -9.85
C ASP A 92 17.11 13.23 -9.62
N GLU A 93 17.03 11.92 -9.35
CA GLU A 93 15.73 11.25 -9.12
C GLU A 93 15.32 11.24 -7.63
N SER A 94 16.30 11.41 -6.73
CA SER A 94 16.12 11.52 -5.29
C SER A 94 16.27 12.98 -4.85
N MET A 95 15.14 13.66 -4.64
CA MET A 95 15.14 15.08 -4.30
C MET A 95 14.88 15.29 -2.80
N GLN A 96 15.50 16.33 -2.23
CA GLN A 96 15.02 16.89 -0.96
C GLN A 96 13.72 17.64 -1.22
N ASN A 97 12.66 17.28 -0.50
CA ASN A 97 11.38 17.97 -0.58
C ASN A 97 10.73 17.97 0.82
N PRO A 98 10.60 19.14 1.48
CA PRO A 98 10.07 19.23 2.84
C PRO A 98 8.58 18.87 2.93
N GLU A 99 7.85 18.84 1.81
CA GLU A 99 6.44 18.46 1.78
C GLU A 99 6.22 16.94 1.70
N PHE A 100 7.28 16.14 1.55
CA PHE A 100 7.16 14.69 1.33
C PHE A 100 8.07 13.88 2.24
N ASN A 101 7.57 12.72 2.63
CA ASN A 101 8.39 11.65 3.18
C ASN A 101 8.37 10.46 2.22
N ASN A 102 9.53 9.85 1.97
CA ASN A 102 9.63 8.63 1.18
C ASN A 102 9.74 7.42 2.12
N LEU A 103 8.88 6.42 1.95
CA LEU A 103 8.88 5.19 2.74
C LEU A 103 9.12 3.99 1.84
N TYR A 104 10.07 3.11 2.17
CA TYR A 104 10.40 1.95 1.33
C TYR A 104 10.41 0.64 2.10
N ILE A 105 10.06 -0.45 1.41
CA ILE A 105 9.96 -1.79 1.98
C ILE A 105 11.36 -2.34 2.27
N ILE A 106 11.57 -2.85 3.48
CA ILE A 106 12.78 -3.62 3.84
C ILE A 106 12.61 -5.05 3.31
N LYS A 107 13.49 -5.46 2.39
CA LYS A 107 13.58 -6.88 1.98
C LYS A 107 14.27 -7.66 3.11
N LYS A 108 13.65 -8.77 3.55
CA LYS A 108 14.26 -9.72 4.50
C LYS A 108 15.31 -10.58 3.80
#